data_AF-A0ABD0PSR7-F1
#
_entry.id   AF-A0ABD0PSR7-F1
#
_cell.length_a   1.000
_cell.length_b   1.000
_cell.length_c   1.000
_cell.angle_alpha   90.00
_cell.angle_beta   90.00
_cell.angle_gamma   90.00
#
_symmetry.space_group_name_H-M   'P 1'
#
loop_
_entity.id
_entity.type
_entity.pdbx_description
1 polymer ?
#
loop_
_entity_poly.entity_id
_entity_poly.type
_entity_poly.pdbx_seq_one_letter_code
_entity_poly.pdbx_strand_id
1 'polypeptide(L)'
;GSVVATASKLFKDAGLSDHLTGSEAVTLLAPLNDAFKDKSLAMTPDMKKLLRNHILKEKFSSKSLYHGQELETLGGLKLRVFVFRN
;
A
#
# COMPACT_ATOMS: atom_id res chain seq x y z
N GLY A 1 -18.92 2.68 -7.28
CA GLY A 1 -18.08 1.82 -6.43
C GLY A 1 -16.76 2.52 -6.13
N SER A 2 -16.07 2.18 -5.05
CA SER A 2 -14.77 2.79 -4.72
C SER A 2 -13.72 2.55 -5.82
N VAL A 3 -12.92 3.57 -6.14
CA VAL A 3 -11.85 3.52 -7.17
C VAL A 3 -10.64 2.67 -6.75
N VAL A 4 -10.60 2.20 -5.50
CA VAL A 4 -9.56 1.32 -4.94
C VAL A 4 -10.14 0.00 -4.40
N ALA A 5 -11.38 -0.35 -4.76
CA ALA A 5 -12.05 -1.54 -4.26
C ALA A 5 -11.28 -2.85 -4.54
N THR A 6 -10.62 -2.95 -5.69
CA THR A 6 -9.79 -4.11 -6.05
C THR A 6 -8.62 -4.26 -5.08
N ALA A 7 -7.92 -3.17 -4.79
CA ALA A 7 -6.82 -3.17 -3.83
C ALA A 7 -7.32 -3.60 -2.44
N SER A 8 -8.43 -3.02 -1.95
CA SER A 8 -9.03 -3.40 -0.67
C SER A 8 -9.38 -4.89 -0.60
N LYS A 9 -9.89 -5.48 -1.69
CA LYS A 9 -10.17 -6.92 -1.76
C LYS A 9 -8.89 -7.74 -1.64
N LEU A 10 -7.82 -7.37 -2.36
CA LEU A 10 -6.53 -8.07 -2.31
C LEU A 10 -5.90 -8.03 -0.92
N PHE A 11 -5.97 -6.89 -0.21
CA PHE A 11 -5.49 -6.82 1.17
C PHE A 11 -6.27 -7.77 2.10
N LYS A 12 -7.59 -7.90 1.92
CA LYS A 12 -8.41 -8.86 2.67
C LYS A 12 -8.03 -10.30 2.35
N ASP A 13 -7.93 -10.64 1.07
CA ASP A 13 -7.56 -11.98 0.60
C ASP A 13 -6.13 -12.36 1.05
N ALA A 14 -5.23 -11.39 1.22
CA ALA A 14 -3.90 -11.59 1.77
C ALA A 14 -3.85 -11.77 3.30
N GLY A 15 -4.98 -11.60 4.00
CA GLY A 15 -5.05 -11.64 5.46
C GLY A 15 -4.41 -10.42 6.12
N LEU A 16 -4.52 -9.25 5.50
CA LEU A 16 -4.02 -7.96 6.01
C LEU A 16 -5.17 -7.06 6.49
N SER A 17 -6.35 -7.63 6.72
CA SER A 17 -7.56 -6.91 7.13
C SER A 17 -7.40 -6.15 8.44
N ASP A 18 -6.64 -6.70 9.40
CA ASP A 18 -6.41 -6.07 10.70
C ASP A 18 -5.75 -4.70 10.56
N HIS A 19 -4.85 -4.52 9.59
CA HIS A 19 -4.23 -3.22 9.31
C HIS A 19 -5.17 -2.24 8.59
N LEU A 20 -6.32 -2.70 8.09
CA LEU A 20 -7.34 -1.84 7.46
C LEU A 20 -8.38 -1.35 8.48
N THR A 21 -8.69 -2.18 9.47
CA THR A 21 -9.78 -1.92 10.44
C THR A 21 -9.29 -1.64 11.85
N GLY A 22 -8.02 -1.90 12.14
CA GLY A 22 -7.41 -1.68 13.45
C GLY A 22 -7.12 -0.21 13.74
N SER A 23 -6.80 0.07 15.00
CA SER A 23 -6.40 1.40 15.48
C SER A 23 -4.91 1.69 15.27
N GLU A 24 -4.19 0.82 14.57
CA GLU A 24 -2.76 1.01 14.29
C GLU A 24 -2.54 2.24 13.39
N ALA A 25 -1.54 3.04 13.72
CA ALA A 25 -1.21 4.24 12.97
C ALA A 25 -0.41 3.90 11.70
N VAL A 26 -1.10 3.40 10.67
CA VAL A 26 -0.48 3.01 9.39
C VAL A 26 -0.89 3.92 8.24
N THR A 27 -0.11 3.89 7.16
CA THR A 27 -0.49 4.50 5.87
C THR A 27 -0.59 3.45 4.79
N LEU A 28 -1.74 3.38 4.12
CA LEU A 28 -1.97 2.45 3.02
C LEU A 28 -1.74 3.12 1.67
N LEU A 29 -0.83 2.55 0.88
CA LEU A 29 -0.64 2.87 -0.52
C LEU A 29 -1.58 1.98 -1.34
N ALA A 30 -2.75 2.50 -1.74
CA ALA A 30 -3.75 1.72 -2.46
C ALA A 30 -3.77 2.10 -3.96
N PRO A 31 -3.35 1.20 -4.88
CA PRO A 31 -3.45 1.45 -6.31
C PRO A 31 -4.91 1.59 -6.77
N LEU A 32 -5.14 2.36 -7.82
CA LEU A 32 -6.44 2.47 -8.48
C LEU A 32 -6.83 1.15 -9.13
N ASN A 33 -8.13 0.90 -9.30
CA ASN A 33 -8.68 -0.29 -9.96
C ASN A 33 -8.05 -0.54 -11.35
N ASP A 34 -7.70 0.52 -12.08
CA ASP A 34 -7.04 0.45 -13.38
C ASP A 34 -5.66 -0.21 -13.35
N ALA A 35 -4.92 -0.11 -12.24
CA ALA A 35 -3.59 -0.72 -12.10
C ALA A 35 -3.63 -2.27 -12.16
N PHE A 36 -4.81 -2.86 -12.02
CA PHE A 36 -5.02 -4.31 -11.99
C PHE A 36 -5.63 -4.86 -13.30
N LYS A 37 -5.96 -4.00 -14.26
CA LYS A 37 -6.47 -4.45 -15.57
C LYS A 37 -5.40 -5.29 -16.27
N ASP A 38 -5.83 -6.42 -16.85
CA ASP A 38 -4.98 -7.34 -17.59
C ASP A 38 -3.82 -7.94 -16.77
N LYS A 39 -3.92 -7.94 -15.44
CA LYS A 39 -2.95 -8.56 -14.52
C LYS A 39 -3.53 -9.81 -13.88
N SER A 40 -2.67 -10.83 -13.71
CA SER A 40 -3.00 -11.98 -12.87
C SER A 40 -2.95 -11.56 -11.40
N LEU A 41 -4.06 -11.77 -10.69
CA LEU A 41 -4.21 -11.43 -9.27
C LEU A 41 -4.14 -12.68 -8.37
N ALA A 42 -3.39 -13.69 -8.80
CA ALA A 42 -3.19 -14.90 -8.00
C ALA A 42 -2.53 -14.57 -6.66
N MET A 43 -3.10 -15.09 -5.57
CA MET A 43 -2.59 -14.87 -4.22
C MET A 43 -1.39 -15.77 -3.94
N THR A 44 -0.26 -15.45 -4.55
CA THR A 44 1.02 -16.14 -4.33
C THR A 44 1.72 -15.60 -3.07
N PRO A 45 2.71 -16.32 -2.50
CA PRO A 45 3.53 -15.80 -1.41
C PRO A 45 4.23 -14.48 -1.75
N ASP A 46 4.65 -14.32 -3.01
CA ASP A 46 5.24 -13.08 -3.51
C ASP A 46 4.23 -11.93 -3.55
N MET A 47 3.00 -12.19 -4.04
CA MET A 47 1.91 -11.22 -4.01
C MET A 47 1.61 -10.75 -2.57
N LYS A 48 1.56 -11.67 -1.61
CA LYS A 48 1.37 -11.32 -0.20
C LYS A 48 2.49 -10.44 0.35
N LYS A 49 3.75 -10.72 -0.03
CA LYS A 49 4.91 -9.89 0.33
C LYS A 49 4.83 -8.50 -0.31
N LEU A 50 4.42 -8.43 -1.58
CA LEU A 50 4.21 -7.17 -2.29
C LEU A 50 3.13 -6.31 -1.62
N LEU A 51 2.00 -6.91 -1.24
CA LEU A 51 0.91 -6.23 -0.54
C LEU A 51 1.36 -5.72 0.84
N ARG A 52 2.17 -6.49 1.59
CA ARG A 52 2.78 -6.00 2.84
C ARG A 52 3.67 -4.75 2.63
N ASN A 53 4.29 -4.62 1.46
CA ASN A 53 5.09 -3.44 1.12
C ASN A 53 4.25 -2.21 0.74
N HIS A 54 2.94 -2.36 0.56
CA HIS A 54 2.03 -1.23 0.36
C HIS A 54 1.50 -0.65 1.68
N ILE A 55 1.91 -1.20 2.83
CA ILE A 55 1.54 -0.70 4.15
C ILE A 55 2.78 -0.10 4.82
N LEU A 56 2.71 1.19 5.15
CA LEU A 56 3.75 1.90 5.90
C LEU A 56 3.47 1.82 7.40
N LYS A 57 4.53 1.69 8.20
CA LYS A 57 4.46 1.52 9.66
C LYS A 57 3.91 2.73 10.42
N GLU A 58 3.95 3.91 9.80
CA GLU A 58 3.54 5.17 10.40
C GLU A 58 2.44 5.84 9.58
N LYS A 59 1.73 6.77 10.21
CA LYS A 59 0.72 7.61 9.57
C LYS A 59 1.37 8.84 8.94
N PHE A 60 1.32 8.94 7.62
CA PHE A 60 1.83 10.05 6.84
C PHE A 60 0.69 10.79 6.15
N SER A 61 0.82 12.12 6.03
CA SER A 61 0.04 12.90 5.07
C SER A 61 0.84 13.04 3.79
N SER A 62 0.21 12.92 2.63
CA SER A 62 0.90 13.15 1.35
C SER A 62 1.52 14.54 1.26
N LYS A 63 0.95 15.53 1.96
CA LYS A 63 1.46 16.92 2.04
C LYS A 63 2.69 17.08 2.95
N SER A 64 2.91 16.17 3.88
CA SER A 64 4.07 16.22 4.80
C SER A 64 5.28 15.45 4.28
N LEU A 65 5.14 14.77 3.14
CA LEU A 65 6.25 14.05 2.52
C LEU A 65 7.24 15.02 1.87
N TYR A 66 8.54 14.72 1.99
CA TYR A 66 9.61 15.52 1.39
C TYR A 66 10.50 14.67 0.48
N HIS A 67 11.16 15.32 -0.49
CA HIS A 67 12.03 14.65 -1.45
C HIS A 67 13.19 13.94 -0.74
N GLY A 68 13.48 12.70 -1.13
CA GLY A 68 14.55 11.89 -0.53
C GLY A 68 14.19 11.23 0.80
N GLN A 69 12.98 11.47 1.34
CA GLN A 69 12.50 10.77 2.54
C GLN A 69 12.45 9.25 2.30
N GLU A 70 12.82 8.48 3.32
CA GLU A 70 12.67 7.03 3.33
C GLU A 70 11.48 6.62 4.22
N LEU A 71 10.59 5.79 3.69
CA LEU A 71 9.39 5.29 4.37
C LEU A 71 9.52 3.79 4.60
N GLU A 72 9.37 3.33 5.84
CA GLU A 72 9.48 1.92 6.18
C GLU A 72 8.14 1.18 6.03
N THR A 73 8.16 0.06 5.30
CA THR A 73 7.00 -0.80 5.09
C THR A 73 6.90 -1.88 6.17
N LEU A 74 5.71 -2.47 6.35
CA LEU A 74 5.53 -3.67 7.17
C LEU A 74 6.27 -4.90 6.62
N GLY A 75 6.58 -4.90 5.31
CA GLY A 75 7.41 -5.92 4.68
C GLY A 75 8.92 -5.74 4.90
N GLY A 76 9.35 -4.68 5.60
CA GLY A 76 10.75 -4.41 5.93
C GLY A 76 11.55 -3.71 4.82
N LEU A 77 10.88 -3.20 3.78
CA LEU A 77 11.52 -2.39 2.74
C LEU A 77 11.48 -0.90 3.12
N LYS A 78 12.44 -0.14 2.58
CA LYS A 78 12.45 1.32 2.62
C LYS A 78 12.10 1.89 1.25
N LEU A 79 11.01 2.63 1.16
CA LEU A 79 10.56 3.30 -0.06
C LEU A 79 11.10 4.73 -0.08
N ARG A 80 11.67 5.17 -1.21
CA ARG A 80 12.14 6.54 -1.39
C ARG A 80 11.04 7.43 -1.95
N VAL A 81 10.87 8.61 -1.36
CA VAL A 81 9.92 9.62 -1.81
C VAL A 81 10.57 10.52 -2.87
N PHE A 82 9.87 10.67 -4.00
CA PHE A 82 10.22 11.62 -5.05
C PHE A 82 9.09 12.64 -5.20
N VAL A 83 9.39 13.91 -4.92
CA VAL A 83 8.46 15.04 -5.07
C VAL A 83 8.83 15.83 -6.33
N PHE A 84 7.83 16.13 -7.16
CA PHE A 84 7.97 16.88 -8.41
C PHE A 84 7.03 18.10 -8.41
N ARG A 85 7.32 19.08 -9.28
CA ARG A 85 6.43 20.22 -9.53
C ARG A 85 5.39 19.83 -10.58
N ASN A 86 4.11 20.05 -10.29
CA ASN A 86 2.99 19.86 -11.22
C ASN A 86 2.76 21.11 -12.08
#